data_AF-A0A2N8LDY4-F1
#
_entry.id   AF-A0A2N8LDY4-F1
#
_cell.length_a   1.000
_cell.length_b   1.000
_cell.length_c   1.000
_cell.angle_alpha   90.00
_cell.angle_beta   90.00
_cell.angle_gamma   90.00
#
_symmetry.space_group_name_H-M   'P 1'
#
loop_
_entity.id
_entity.type
_entity.pdbx_description
1 polymer ?
#
loop_
_entity_poly.entity_id
_entity_poly.type
_entity_poly.pdbx_seq_one_letter_code
_entity_poly.pdbx_strand_id
1 'polypeptide(L)'
;MKNRNKIINLVGRSIGKDAAVSVGAALNTISPVLNKLLTWQDLAYGTVQGQITNALINSGMPATTARTVALWVRLALEWVA
;
A
#
# COMPACT_ATOMS: atom_id res chain seq x y z
N MET A 1 -10.07 4.88 -7.24
CA MET A 1 -10.20 3.43 -6.95
C MET A 1 -11.40 3.20 -6.05
N LYS A 2 -12.31 2.28 -6.40
CA LYS A 2 -13.47 1.89 -5.54
C LYS A 2 -13.04 1.38 -4.13
N ASN A 3 -11.78 0.92 -3.99
CA ASN A 3 -11.26 0.33 -2.73
C ASN A 3 -10.34 1.27 -1.93
N ARG A 4 -10.14 2.54 -2.33
CA ARG A 4 -9.24 3.50 -1.64
C ARG A 4 -9.57 3.63 -0.16
N ASN A 5 -10.84 3.93 0.15
CA ASN A 5 -11.27 4.15 1.53
C ASN A 5 -11.27 2.86 2.34
N LYS A 6 -11.46 1.69 1.70
CA LYS A 6 -11.32 0.39 2.37
C LYS A 6 -9.88 0.17 2.82
N ILE A 7 -8.89 0.38 1.95
CA ILE A 7 -7.47 0.20 2.30
C ILE A 7 -7.05 1.15 3.42
N ILE A 8 -7.41 2.44 3.34
CA ILE A 8 -7.10 3.42 4.39
C ILE A 8 -7.74 3.01 5.72
N ASN A 9 -9.01 2.60 5.70
CA ASN A 9 -9.73 2.20 6.91
C ASN A 9 -9.16 0.90 7.51
N LEU A 10 -8.73 -0.06 6.68
CA LEU A 10 -8.08 -1.29 7.15
C LEU A 10 -6.71 -1.01 7.75
N VAL A 11 -5.87 -0.21 7.10
CA VAL A 11 -4.59 0.22 7.69
C VAL A 11 -4.84 0.95 9.00
N GLY A 12 -5.84 1.84 9.05
CA GLY A 12 -6.21 2.56 10.26
C GLY A 12 -6.67 1.67 11.41
N ARG A 13 -7.41 0.60 11.08
CA ARG A 13 -7.96 -0.34 12.05
C ARG A 13 -6.94 -1.39 12.52
N SER A 14 -6.09 -1.87 11.62
CA SER A 14 -5.15 -2.96 11.89
C SER A 14 -3.77 -2.49 12.35
N ILE A 15 -3.35 -1.28 11.96
CA ILE A 15 -1.99 -0.78 12.21
C ILE A 15 -2.02 0.53 13.01
N GLY A 16 -2.95 1.43 12.71
CA GLY A 16 -3.16 2.65 13.47
C GLY A 16 -3.34 3.89 12.60
N LYS A 17 -3.74 4.99 13.25
CA LYS A 17 -4.18 6.22 12.58
C LYS A 17 -3.05 6.89 11.79
N ASP A 18 -1.82 6.89 12.31
CA ASP A 18 -0.66 7.49 11.62
C ASP A 18 -0.25 6.72 10.36
N ALA A 19 -0.42 5.39 10.39
CA ALA A 19 -0.22 4.54 9.23
C ALA A 19 -1.28 4.81 8.16
N ALA A 20 -2.54 5.00 8.56
CA ALA A 20 -3.62 5.35 7.63
C ALA A 20 -3.42 6.72 6.98
N VAL A 21 -2.93 7.71 7.72
CA VAL A 21 -2.61 9.04 7.18
C VAL A 21 -1.47 8.93 6.17
N SER A 22 -0.39 8.23 6.52
CA SER A 22 0.77 8.02 5.64
C SER A 22 0.40 7.26 4.37
N VAL A 23 -0.40 6.19 4.48
CA VAL A 23 -0.94 5.43 3.34
C VAL A 23 -1.91 6.28 2.51
N GLY A 24 -2.74 7.10 3.15
CA GLY A 24 -3.65 8.03 2.48
C GLY A 24 -2.94 9.07 1.61
N ALA A 25 -1.80 9.59 2.10
CA ALA A 25 -0.92 10.50 1.36
C ALA A 25 -0.20 9.80 0.21
N ALA A 26 0.29 8.58 0.44
CA ALA A 26 0.92 7.73 -0.56
C ALA A 26 -0.05 7.19 -1.63
N LEU A 27 -1.36 7.20 -1.36
CA LEU A 27 -2.32 6.41 -2.12
C LEU A 27 -2.45 6.81 -3.59
N ASN A 28 -2.28 8.09 -3.90
CA ASN A 28 -2.29 8.56 -5.29
C ASN A 28 -1.09 8.00 -6.07
N THR A 29 0.09 7.95 -5.44
CA THR A 29 1.32 7.39 -6.01
C THR A 29 1.22 5.87 -6.21
N ILE A 30 0.62 5.15 -5.26
CA ILE A 30 0.56 3.68 -5.30
C ILE A 30 -0.71 3.16 -5.98
N SER A 31 -1.71 4.00 -6.26
CA SER A 31 -2.95 3.62 -6.95
C SER A 31 -2.73 2.90 -8.28
N PRO A 32 -1.79 3.32 -9.16
CA PRO A 32 -1.51 2.61 -10.41
C PRO A 32 -0.97 1.19 -10.16
N VAL A 33 -0.13 1.03 -9.14
CA VAL A 33 0.41 -0.26 -8.72
C VAL A 33 -0.73 -1.12 -8.18
N LEU A 34 -1.51 -0.63 -7.23
CA LEU A 34 -2.63 -1.37 -6.64
C LEU A 34 -3.71 -1.74 -7.66
N ASN A 35 -4.02 -0.87 -8.63
CA ASN A 35 -4.96 -1.20 -9.71
C ASN A 35 -4.44 -2.32 -10.60
N LYS A 36 -3.13 -2.31 -10.92
CA LYS A 36 -2.51 -3.43 -11.65
C LYS A 36 -2.58 -4.70 -10.81
N LEU A 37 -2.30 -4.63 -9.51
CA LEU A 37 -2.30 -5.80 -8.62
C LEU A 37 -3.69 -6.41 -8.40
N LEU A 38 -4.74 -5.60 -8.30
CA LEU A 38 -6.13 -6.09 -8.11
C LEU A 38 -6.62 -6.99 -9.27
N THR A 39 -5.99 -6.89 -10.45
CA THR A 39 -6.29 -7.75 -11.61
C THR A 39 -5.54 -9.09 -11.62
N TRP A 40 -4.55 -9.30 -10.74
CA TRP A 40 -3.78 -10.56 -10.68
C TRP A 40 -3.90 -11.15 -9.27
N GLN A 41 -4.92 -11.96 -9.04
CA GLN A 41 -5.18 -12.65 -7.76
C GLN A 41 -4.02 -13.55 -7.29
N ASP A 42 -3.00 -13.79 -8.14
CA ASP A 42 -1.85 -14.67 -7.86
C ASP A 42 -0.54 -13.95 -7.55
N LEU A 43 -0.51 -12.61 -7.46
CA LEU A 43 0.73 -11.91 -7.16
C LEU A 43 1.15 -12.12 -5.70
N ALA A 44 2.23 -12.88 -5.51
CA ALA A 44 2.85 -13.09 -4.21
C ALA A 44 3.05 -11.75 -3.47
N TYR A 45 2.61 -11.68 -2.21
CA TYR A 45 2.62 -10.48 -1.38
C TYR A 45 3.99 -9.76 -1.30
N GLY A 46 5.10 -10.50 -1.48
CA GLY A 46 6.45 -9.92 -1.58
C GLY A 46 6.66 -9.05 -2.82
N THR A 47 6.11 -9.44 -3.97
CA THR A 47 6.17 -8.67 -5.22
C THR A 47 5.37 -7.37 -5.11
N VAL A 48 4.21 -7.44 -4.43
CA VAL A 48 3.38 -6.27 -4.12
C VAL A 48 4.15 -5.25 -3.28
N GLN A 49 4.76 -5.71 -2.18
CA GLN A 49 5.56 -4.86 -1.32
C GLN A 49 6.74 -4.22 -2.07
N GLY A 50 7.42 -4.96 -2.94
CA GLY A 50 8.51 -4.44 -3.77
C GLY A 50 8.06 -3.35 -4.75
N GLN A 51 6.95 -3.55 -5.46
CA GLN A 51 6.43 -2.56 -6.40
C GLN A 51 5.95 -1.28 -5.72
N ILE A 52 5.27 -1.41 -4.57
CA ILE A 52 4.84 -0.26 -3.77
C ILE A 52 6.06 0.51 -3.24
N THR A 53 7.06 -0.21 -2.72
CA THR A 53 8.32 0.41 -2.24
C THR A 53 8.99 1.22 -3.34
N ASN A 54 9.14 0.65 -4.53
CA ASN A 54 9.78 1.32 -5.66
C ASN A 54 8.98 2.55 -6.13
N ALA A 55 7.65 2.46 -6.19
CA ALA A 55 6.80 3.59 -6.57
C ALA A 55 6.94 4.77 -5.58
N LEU A 56 7.04 4.48 -4.29
CA LEU A 56 7.22 5.50 -3.25
C LEU A 56 8.61 6.13 -3.32
N ILE A 57 9.66 5.32 -3.48
CA ILE A 57 11.04 5.83 -3.68
C ILE A 57 11.11 6.75 -4.90
N ASN A 58 10.54 6.32 -6.03
CA ASN A 58 10.52 7.11 -7.26
C ASN A 58 9.73 8.43 -7.13
N SER A 59 8.82 8.54 -6.16
CA SER A 59 8.12 9.78 -5.83
C SER A 59 8.91 10.73 -4.92
N GLY A 60 10.14 10.36 -4.54
CA GLY A 60 10.99 11.14 -3.64
C GLY A 60 10.84 10.77 -2.16
N MET A 61 10.10 9.71 -1.82
CA MET A 61 9.99 9.25 -0.43
C MET A 61 11.29 8.54 0.01
N PRO A 62 11.80 8.80 1.22
CA PRO A 62 12.94 8.07 1.76
C PRO A 62 12.69 6.54 1.77
N ALA A 63 13.69 5.75 1.39
CA ALA A 63 13.56 4.31 1.23
C ALA A 63 13.07 3.58 2.50
N THR A 64 13.49 4.04 3.69
CA THR A 64 13.03 3.48 4.97
C THR A 64 11.54 3.71 5.20
N THR A 65 11.06 4.92 4.91
CA THR A 65 9.63 5.27 4.99
C THR A 65 8.83 4.52 3.93
N ALA A 66 9.33 4.46 2.69
CA ALA A 66 8.71 3.74 1.60
C ALA A 66 8.51 2.25 1.91
N ARG A 67 9.52 1.58 2.47
CA ARG A 67 9.42 0.17 2.90
C ARG A 67 8.40 -0.03 4.01
N THR A 68 8.33 0.91 4.95
CA THR A 68 7.37 0.87 6.07
C THR A 68 5.94 1.00 5.56
N VAL A 69 5.67 1.97 4.69
CA VAL A 69 4.36 2.16 4.05
C VAL A 69 3.99 0.95 3.19
N ALA A 70 4.93 0.40 2.43
CA ALA A 70 4.69 -0.79 1.60
C ALA A 70 4.34 -2.03 2.44
N LEU A 71 5.01 -2.22 3.59
CA LEU A 71 4.68 -3.28 4.54
C LEU A 71 3.26 -3.14 5.07
N TRP A 72 2.86 -1.92 5.45
CA TRP A 72 1.51 -1.66 5.95
C TRP A 72 0.42 -1.94 4.92
N VAL A 73 0.67 -1.58 3.65
CA VAL A 73 -0.27 -1.87 2.56
C VAL A 73 -0.34 -3.37 2.28
N ARG A 74 0.80 -4.08 2.32
CA ARG A 74 0.82 -5.55 2.19
C ARG A 74 -0.01 -6.22 3.28
N LEU A 75 0.21 -5.87 4.55
CA LEU A 75 -0.55 -6.41 5.68
C LEU A 75 -2.05 -6.13 5.52
N ALA A 76 -2.42 -4.92 5.10
CA ALA A 76 -3.82 -4.60 4.84
C ALA A 76 -4.43 -5.42 3.68
N LEU A 77 -3.65 -5.79 2.67
CA LEU A 77 -4.12 -6.65 1.56
C LEU A 77 -4.27 -8.11 1.99
N GLU A 78 -3.33 -8.64 2.78
CA GLU A 78 -3.41 -9.99 3.36
C GLU A 78 -4.67 -10.18 4.23
N TRP A 79 -5.18 -9.11 4.84
CA TRP A 79 -6.37 -9.14 5.69
C TRP A 79 -7.68 -8.96 4.91
N VAL A 80 -7.61 -8.61 3.62
CA VAL A 80 -8.78 -8.40 2.74
C VAL A 80 -9.01 -9.56 1.78
N ALA A 81 -7.95 -10.35 1.50
CA ALA A 81 -8.03 -11.60 0.76
C ALA A 81 -8.74 -12.69 1.61
#